data_AF-A0A2V5V6K9-F1
#
_entry.id   AF-A0A2V5V6K9-F1
#
_cell.length_a   1.000
_cell.length_b   1.000
_cell.length_c   1.000
_cell.angle_alpha   90.00
_cell.angle_beta   90.00
_cell.angle_gamma   90.00
#
_symmetry.space_group_name_H-M   'P 1'
#
loop_
_entity.id
_entity.type
_entity.pdbx_description
1 polymer ?
#
loop_
_entity_poly.entity_id
_entity_poly.type
_entity_poly.pdbx_seq_one_letter_code
_entity_poly.pdbx_strand_id
1 'polypeptide(L)'
;MARWLALFTAFIALIVSVAPELHGAETVWSGLVIAENVAQPQPIPPELTRIERPLKQLFGYNQFQVIGQSSKILKTGQEDWLATSKFFGLHVDARGETEAGYVLNLKLYKEKELLLETDTKLSRRSPLVIKGPQVGSGQLLLVLVVQ
;
A
#
# COMPACT_ATOMS: atom_id res chain seq x y z
N MET A 1 12.62 72.52 -26.16
CA MET A 1 12.75 71.27 -26.94
C MET A 1 13.12 70.14 -25.99
N ALA A 2 12.14 69.41 -25.47
CA ALA A 2 12.33 68.34 -24.50
C ALA A 2 12.87 67.08 -25.18
N ARG A 3 13.98 66.50 -24.68
CA ARG A 3 14.49 65.19 -25.13
C ARG A 3 14.05 64.13 -24.12
N TRP A 4 13.09 63.33 -24.56
CA TRP A 4 12.42 62.25 -23.85
C TRP A 4 13.33 61.01 -23.74
N LEU A 5 13.29 60.36 -22.58
CA LEU A 5 14.05 59.17 -22.16
C LEU A 5 13.75 57.90 -22.99
N ALA A 6 14.73 57.01 -23.13
CA ALA A 6 14.45 55.58 -23.23
C ALA A 6 15.57 54.78 -22.55
N LEU A 7 15.34 54.36 -21.30
CA LEU A 7 16.10 53.33 -20.60
C LEU A 7 15.30 52.02 -20.75
N PHE A 8 15.80 51.09 -21.56
CA PHE A 8 15.25 49.73 -21.64
C PHE A 8 15.92 48.84 -20.60
N THR A 9 15.31 48.68 -19.43
CA THR A 9 15.63 47.61 -18.48
C THR A 9 14.91 46.33 -18.90
N ALA A 10 15.66 45.38 -19.46
CA ALA A 10 15.15 44.04 -19.75
C ALA A 10 15.05 43.22 -18.45
N PHE A 11 13.82 42.94 -18.01
CA PHE A 11 13.55 42.00 -16.92
C PHE A 11 13.53 40.58 -17.49
N ILE A 12 14.56 39.78 -17.21
CA ILE A 12 14.55 38.35 -17.52
C ILE A 12 13.80 37.65 -16.39
N ALA A 13 12.55 37.25 -16.65
CA ALA A 13 11.78 36.41 -15.73
C ALA A 13 12.26 34.96 -15.85
N LEU A 14 12.98 34.48 -14.83
CA LEU A 14 13.37 33.07 -14.71
C LEU A 14 12.16 32.26 -14.23
N ILE A 15 11.48 31.58 -15.14
CA ILE A 15 10.40 30.65 -14.81
C ILE A 15 11.06 29.34 -14.33
N VAL A 16 11.09 29.11 -13.01
CA VAL A 16 11.51 27.84 -12.44
C VAL A 16 10.33 26.87 -12.59
N SER A 17 10.35 26.05 -13.63
CA SER A 17 9.42 24.93 -13.78
C SER A 17 9.82 23.83 -12.80
N VAL A 18 9.07 23.67 -11.71
CA VAL A 18 9.13 22.46 -10.88
C VAL A 18 8.48 21.34 -11.69
N ALA A 19 9.29 20.47 -12.29
CA ALA A 19 8.78 19.25 -12.89
C ALA A 19 8.26 18.35 -11.76
N PRO A 20 7.04 17.79 -11.87
CA PRO A 20 6.61 16.77 -10.91
C PRO A 20 7.59 15.60 -11.01
N GLU A 21 8.16 15.19 -9.87
CA GLU A 21 8.92 13.94 -9.81
C GLU A 21 7.96 12.80 -10.15
N LEU A 22 8.11 12.25 -11.37
CA LEU A 22 7.53 10.97 -11.75
C LEU A 22 8.18 9.91 -10.86
N HIS A 23 7.55 9.64 -9.73
CA HIS A 23 7.92 8.53 -8.88
C HIS A 23 7.76 7.27 -9.72
N GLY A 24 8.85 6.49 -9.83
CA GLY A 24 8.84 5.24 -10.60
C GLY A 24 7.80 4.27 -10.04
N ALA A 25 7.27 3.41 -10.89
CA ALA A 25 6.28 2.43 -10.48
C ALA A 25 6.87 1.51 -9.39
N GLU A 26 6.32 1.56 -8.18
CA GLU A 26 6.84 0.83 -7.03
C GLU A 26 6.31 -0.60 -6.96
N THR A 27 7.13 -1.49 -6.40
CA THR A 27 6.70 -2.84 -6.10
C THR A 27 5.99 -2.87 -4.75
N VAL A 28 4.79 -3.42 -4.73
CA VAL A 28 4.01 -3.63 -3.51
C VAL A 28 3.96 -5.11 -3.21
N TRP A 29 4.53 -5.49 -2.06
CA TRP A 29 4.30 -6.79 -1.48
C TRP A 29 2.94 -6.79 -0.80
N SER A 30 2.16 -7.85 -1.03
CA SER A 30 0.87 -8.04 -0.39
C SER A 30 0.75 -9.44 0.18
N GLY A 31 0.16 -9.55 1.36
CA GLY A 31 0.03 -10.80 2.08
C GLY A 31 -1.34 -10.96 2.73
N LEU A 32 -1.86 -12.18 2.64
CA LEU A 32 -2.95 -12.69 3.45
C LEU A 32 -2.33 -13.45 4.62
N VAL A 33 -2.56 -12.98 5.84
CA VAL A 33 -1.91 -13.50 7.04
C VAL A 33 -2.95 -13.96 8.04
N ILE A 34 -2.84 -15.18 8.53
CA ILE A 34 -3.58 -15.62 9.71
C ILE A 34 -2.77 -15.25 10.94
N ALA A 35 -3.38 -14.49 11.84
CA ALA A 35 -2.80 -14.09 13.11
C ALA A 35 -3.59 -14.72 14.27
N GLU A 36 -2.88 -15.27 15.24
CA GLU A 36 -3.48 -15.92 16.41
C GLU A 36 -2.57 -15.85 17.63
N ASN A 37 -3.10 -16.24 18.77
CA ASN A 37 -2.35 -16.36 20.02
C ASN A 37 -2.23 -17.84 20.40
N VAL A 38 -0.99 -18.32 20.45
CA VAL A 38 -0.65 -19.70 20.78
C VAL A 38 0.31 -19.76 21.97
N ALA A 39 0.37 -20.90 22.65
CA ALA A 39 1.26 -21.09 23.80
C ALA A 39 2.74 -21.09 23.41
N GLN A 40 3.07 -21.60 22.23
CA GLN A 40 4.44 -21.71 21.71
C GLN A 40 4.49 -21.15 20.28
N PRO A 41 4.71 -19.84 20.13
CA PRO A 41 4.74 -19.22 18.81
C PRO A 41 5.98 -19.65 18.02
N GLN A 42 5.78 -19.85 16.73
CA GLN A 42 6.85 -20.04 15.75
C GLN A 42 7.52 -18.70 15.40
N PRO A 43 8.74 -18.73 14.84
CA PRO A 43 9.39 -17.53 14.34
C PRO A 43 8.53 -16.76 13.33
N ILE A 44 8.67 -15.43 13.30
CA ILE A 44 7.92 -14.63 12.34
C ILE A 44 8.36 -14.94 10.91
N PRO A 45 7.42 -15.03 9.94
CA PRO A 45 7.78 -15.16 8.54
C PRO A 45 8.71 -14.03 8.07
N PRO A 46 9.75 -14.32 7.25
CA PRO A 46 10.74 -13.34 6.82
C PRO A 46 10.13 -12.08 6.21
N GLU A 47 9.03 -12.22 5.48
CA GLU A 47 8.31 -11.14 4.78
C GLU A 47 7.71 -10.12 5.77
N LEU A 48 7.38 -10.57 6.98
CA LEU A 48 6.78 -9.73 8.02
C LEU A 48 7.82 -9.15 8.99
N THR A 49 9.09 -9.54 8.91
CA THR A 49 10.16 -9.12 9.84
C THR A 49 10.22 -7.60 10.02
N ARG A 50 10.11 -6.84 8.92
CA ARG A 50 10.19 -5.36 8.96
C ARG A 50 9.01 -4.72 9.70
N ILE A 51 7.90 -5.44 9.84
CA ILE A 51 6.65 -4.97 10.42
C ILE A 51 6.21 -5.80 11.64
N GLU A 52 7.08 -6.64 12.18
CA GLU A 52 6.78 -7.50 13.33
C GLU A 52 6.25 -6.70 14.52
N ARG A 53 6.99 -5.66 14.89
CA ARG A 53 6.68 -4.83 16.05
C ARG A 53 5.30 -4.18 15.93
N PRO A 54 4.97 -3.45 14.85
CA PRO A 54 3.63 -2.87 14.70
C PRO A 54 2.53 -3.93 14.63
N LEU A 55 2.76 -5.08 13.99
CA LEU A 55 1.78 -6.17 13.95
C LEU A 55 1.44 -6.68 15.36
N LYS A 56 2.45 -6.96 16.18
CA LYS A 56 2.26 -7.44 17.56
C LYS A 56 1.59 -6.39 18.44
N GLN A 57 2.01 -5.13 18.35
CA GLN A 57 1.51 -4.05 19.19
C GLN A 57 0.07 -3.63 18.86
N LEU A 58 -0.27 -3.55 17.56
CA LEU A 58 -1.59 -3.06 17.14
C LEU A 58 -2.67 -4.13 17.19
N PHE A 59 -2.32 -5.39 16.94
CA PHE A 59 -3.29 -6.48 16.84
C PHE A 59 -3.26 -7.46 18.01
N GLY A 60 -2.19 -7.47 18.81
CA GLY A 60 -2.10 -8.28 20.03
C GLY A 60 -1.94 -9.79 19.78
N TYR A 61 -1.46 -10.19 18.60
CA TYR A 61 -1.20 -11.59 18.24
C TYR A 61 0.28 -11.95 18.39
N ASN A 62 0.58 -13.20 18.72
CA ASN A 62 1.94 -13.70 18.90
C ASN A 62 2.42 -14.68 17.81
N GLN A 63 1.51 -15.20 16.99
CA GLN A 63 1.77 -16.08 15.85
C GLN A 63 1.21 -15.44 14.57
N PHE A 64 1.98 -15.53 13.49
CA PHE A 64 1.58 -15.06 12.17
C PHE A 64 1.93 -16.13 11.13
N GLN A 65 0.99 -16.43 10.24
CA GLN A 65 1.17 -17.37 9.14
C GLN A 65 0.73 -16.72 7.83
N VAL A 66 1.64 -16.60 6.86
CA VAL A 66 1.30 -16.15 5.51
C VAL A 66 0.62 -17.29 4.77
N ILE A 67 -0.63 -17.12 4.37
CA ILE A 67 -1.44 -18.12 3.65
C ILE A 67 -1.57 -17.83 2.16
N GLY A 68 -1.13 -16.65 1.73
CA GLY A 68 -1.13 -16.20 0.35
C GLY A 68 -0.35 -14.90 0.23
N GLN A 69 0.44 -14.73 -0.82
CA GLN A 69 1.23 -13.51 -1.02
C GLN A 69 1.57 -13.30 -2.50
N SER A 70 1.85 -12.05 -2.86
CA SER A 70 2.55 -11.73 -4.10
C SER A 70 3.30 -10.40 -4.00
N SER A 71 4.12 -10.10 -5.01
CA SER A 71 4.75 -8.79 -5.17
C SER A 71 4.52 -8.32 -6.59
N LYS A 72 3.91 -7.14 -6.74
CA LYS A 72 3.54 -6.59 -8.04
C LYS A 72 3.87 -5.11 -8.11
N ILE A 73 4.20 -4.65 -9.30
CA ILE A 73 4.32 -3.23 -9.58
C ILE A 73 2.91 -2.66 -9.66
N LEU A 74 2.55 -1.72 -8.78
CA LEU A 74 1.26 -1.04 -8.88
C LEU A 74 1.31 -0.03 -10.02
N LYS A 75 0.30 -0.11 -10.90
CA LYS A 75 0.11 0.84 -11.99
C LYS A 75 -1.26 1.48 -11.85
N THR A 76 -1.29 2.80 -11.80
CA THR A 76 -2.53 3.57 -11.75
C THR A 76 -3.44 3.22 -12.92
N GLY A 77 -4.71 2.98 -12.64
CA GLY A 77 -5.73 2.54 -13.60
C GLY A 77 -5.69 1.05 -13.92
N GLN A 78 -4.91 0.24 -13.20
CA GLN A 78 -4.90 -1.22 -13.34
C GLN A 78 -5.53 -1.90 -12.13
N GLU A 79 -6.33 -2.91 -12.45
CA GLU A 79 -6.90 -3.88 -11.52
C GLU A 79 -6.00 -5.11 -11.46
N ASP A 80 -5.53 -5.45 -10.26
CA ASP A 80 -4.59 -6.55 -10.05
C ASP A 80 -4.94 -7.39 -8.82
N TRP A 81 -4.79 -8.71 -8.96
CA TRP A 81 -4.74 -9.62 -7.82
C TRP A 81 -3.40 -9.48 -7.11
N LEU A 82 -3.40 -8.93 -5.90
CA LEU A 82 -2.17 -8.73 -5.12
C LEU A 82 -1.86 -9.88 -4.17
N ALA A 83 -2.84 -10.68 -3.75
CA ALA A 83 -2.55 -11.90 -3.00
C ALA A 83 -3.70 -12.90 -3.15
N THR A 84 -3.37 -14.17 -3.34
CA THR A 84 -4.36 -15.25 -3.40
C THR A 84 -3.93 -16.39 -2.50
N SER A 85 -4.91 -17.05 -1.90
CA SER A 85 -4.77 -18.26 -1.09
C SER A 85 -5.82 -19.28 -1.52
N LYS A 86 -5.91 -20.42 -0.83
CA LYS A 86 -6.92 -21.44 -1.13
C LYS A 86 -8.36 -20.91 -1.06
N PHE A 87 -8.65 -20.00 -0.13
CA PHE A 87 -10.02 -19.54 0.15
C PHE A 87 -10.21 -18.04 -0.03
N PHE A 88 -9.15 -17.24 0.08
CA PHE A 88 -9.25 -15.79 0.02
C PHE A 88 -8.43 -15.22 -1.12
N GLY A 89 -8.96 -14.17 -1.74
CA GLY A 89 -8.26 -13.36 -2.73
C GLY A 89 -8.36 -11.88 -2.38
N LEU A 90 -7.22 -11.19 -2.42
CA LEU A 90 -7.12 -9.75 -2.30
C LEU A 90 -6.90 -9.15 -3.68
N HIS A 91 -7.87 -8.38 -4.12
CA HIS A 91 -7.86 -7.65 -5.36
C HIS A 91 -7.72 -6.16 -5.09
N VAL A 92 -6.94 -5.47 -5.91
CA VAL A 92 -6.64 -4.05 -5.75
C VAL A 92 -6.78 -3.33 -7.08
N ASP A 93 -7.52 -2.22 -7.03
CA ASP A 93 -7.58 -1.22 -8.09
C ASP A 93 -6.79 0.02 -7.62
N ALA A 94 -5.69 0.34 -8.31
CA ALA A 94 -4.91 1.54 -8.05
C ALA A 94 -5.55 2.74 -8.76
N ARG A 95 -6.41 3.47 -8.05
CA ARG A 95 -7.16 4.60 -8.61
C ARG A 95 -6.34 5.86 -8.85
N GLY A 96 -5.20 5.98 -8.18
CA GLY A 96 -4.35 7.15 -8.30
C GLY A 96 -3.09 7.06 -7.47
N GLU A 97 -2.16 7.95 -7.76
CA GLU A 97 -0.90 8.09 -7.06
C GLU A 97 -0.73 9.54 -6.58
N THR A 98 -0.15 9.68 -5.39
CA THR A 98 0.20 10.94 -4.76
C THR A 98 1.66 10.86 -4.31
N GLU A 99 2.26 11.99 -3.94
CA GLU A 99 3.60 12.00 -3.34
C GLU A 99 3.68 11.09 -2.11
N ALA A 100 2.60 10.99 -1.33
CA ALA A 100 2.54 10.17 -0.13
C ALA A 100 2.36 8.66 -0.40
N GLY A 101 1.93 8.26 -1.60
CA GLY A 101 1.64 6.88 -1.98
C GLY A 101 0.37 6.75 -2.81
N TYR A 102 -0.32 5.62 -2.72
CA TYR A 102 -1.41 5.23 -3.62
C TYR A 102 -2.79 5.39 -3.00
N VAL A 103 -3.77 5.74 -3.84
CA VAL A 103 -5.21 5.63 -3.51
C VAL A 103 -5.70 4.32 -4.13
N LEU A 104 -6.19 3.43 -3.29
CA LEU A 104 -6.56 2.07 -3.66
C LEU A 104 -8.03 1.83 -3.39
N ASN A 105 -8.68 1.05 -4.25
CA ASN A 105 -9.88 0.32 -3.91
C ASN A 105 -9.50 -1.14 -3.68
N LEU A 106 -9.74 -1.62 -2.46
CA LEU A 106 -9.43 -2.98 -2.04
C LEU A 106 -10.71 -3.81 -2.03
N LYS A 107 -10.64 -5.00 -2.62
CA LYS A 107 -11.71 -6.00 -2.60
C LYS A 107 -11.17 -7.30 -2.02
N LEU A 108 -11.79 -7.77 -0.93
CA LEU A 108 -11.51 -9.08 -0.34
C LEU A 108 -12.59 -10.05 -0.80
N TYR A 109 -12.17 -11.12 -1.47
CA TYR A 109 -13.01 -12.22 -1.86
C TYR A 109 -12.78 -13.43 -0.98
N LYS A 110 -13.85 -14.17 -0.69
CA LYS A 110 -13.80 -15.56 -0.23
C LYS A 110 -14.35 -16.44 -1.34
N GLU A 111 -13.47 -17.22 -1.95
CA GLU A 111 -13.75 -17.98 -3.17
C GLU A 111 -14.27 -17.06 -4.30
N LYS A 112 -15.57 -16.98 -4.50
CA LYS A 112 -16.22 -16.09 -5.50
C LYS A 112 -17.07 -14.99 -4.86
N GLU A 113 -17.22 -15.00 -3.54
CA GLU A 113 -18.04 -14.05 -2.80
C GLU A 113 -17.21 -12.82 -2.39
N LEU A 114 -17.70 -11.62 -2.70
CA LEU A 114 -17.10 -10.37 -2.23
C LEU A 114 -17.49 -10.14 -0.77
N LEU A 115 -16.51 -10.18 0.14
CA LEU A 115 -16.74 -9.97 1.57
C LEU A 115 -16.56 -8.52 2.02
N LEU A 116 -15.66 -7.80 1.37
CA LEU A 116 -15.34 -6.42 1.70
C LEU A 116 -14.91 -5.69 0.43
N GLU A 117 -15.43 -4.49 0.24
CA GLU A 117 -14.90 -3.51 -0.69
C GLU A 117 -14.70 -2.18 0.03
N THR A 118 -13.53 -1.57 -0.08
CA THR A 118 -13.21 -0.33 0.62
C THR A 118 -12.17 0.50 -0.11
N ASP A 119 -12.32 1.82 -0.05
CA ASP A 119 -11.33 2.77 -0.54
C ASP A 119 -10.35 3.12 0.59
N THR A 120 -9.06 3.08 0.30
CA THR A 120 -7.99 3.32 1.28
C THR A 120 -6.76 3.98 0.65
N LYS A 121 -5.82 4.37 1.50
CA LYS A 121 -4.52 4.93 1.10
C LYS A 121 -3.41 3.99 1.51
N LEU A 122 -2.55 3.65 0.56
CA LEU A 122 -1.29 2.94 0.82
C LEU A 122 -0.15 3.95 0.85
N SER A 123 0.49 4.09 2.00
CA SER A 123 1.62 4.99 2.19
C SER A 123 2.92 4.33 1.72
N ARG A 124 3.81 5.10 1.08
CA ARG A 124 5.18 4.63 0.77
C ARG A 124 6.02 4.40 2.03
N ARG A 125 5.67 5.07 3.13
CA ARG A 125 6.48 5.12 4.36
C ARG A 125 5.99 4.19 5.46
N SER A 126 4.85 3.56 5.30
CA SER A 126 4.24 2.74 6.35
C SER A 126 3.39 1.62 5.76
N PRO A 127 3.39 0.42 6.38
CA PRO A 127 2.55 -0.67 5.93
C PRO A 127 1.07 -0.35 6.12
N LEU A 128 0.23 -0.85 5.22
CA LEU A 128 -1.21 -0.92 5.43
C LEU A 128 -1.55 -2.30 5.98
N VAL A 129 -2.22 -2.34 7.13
CA VAL A 129 -2.71 -3.59 7.72
C VAL A 129 -4.19 -3.45 8.05
N ILE A 130 -5.03 -4.34 7.51
CA ILE A 130 -6.47 -4.34 7.72
C ILE A 130 -6.87 -5.65 8.40
N LYS A 131 -7.63 -5.56 9.50
CA LYS A 131 -8.23 -6.71 10.17
C LYS A 131 -9.42 -7.22 9.36
N GLY A 132 -9.33 -8.45 8.87
CA GLY A 132 -10.37 -9.12 8.09
C GLY A 132 -11.38 -9.89 8.96
N PRO A 133 -12.05 -10.92 8.40
CA PRO A 133 -12.91 -11.83 9.16
C PRO A 133 -12.11 -12.82 10.02
N GLN A 134 -12.78 -13.38 11.04
CA GLN A 134 -12.25 -14.51 11.80
C GLN A 134 -12.23 -15.79 10.94
N VAL A 135 -11.17 -16.59 11.09
CA VAL A 135 -10.96 -17.85 10.37
C VAL A 135 -10.52 -18.91 11.37
N GLY A 136 -11.44 -19.80 11.77
CA GLY A 136 -11.19 -20.74 12.86
C GLY A 136 -10.95 -20.00 14.19
N SER A 137 -9.86 -20.34 14.88
CA SER A 137 -9.37 -19.62 16.08
C SER A 137 -8.62 -18.33 15.76
N GLY A 138 -8.25 -18.13 14.49
CA GLY A 138 -7.39 -17.03 14.06
C GLY A 138 -8.15 -15.87 13.44
N GLN A 139 -7.37 -14.85 13.11
CA GLN A 139 -7.82 -13.61 12.50
C GLN A 139 -7.13 -13.43 11.16
N LEU A 140 -7.89 -13.25 10.07
CA LEU A 140 -7.30 -12.85 8.80
C LEU A 140 -6.84 -11.38 8.91
N LEU A 141 -5.63 -11.11 8.45
CA LEU A 141 -5.05 -9.79 8.24
C LEU A 141 -4.69 -9.63 6.76
N LEU A 142 -5.03 -8.47 6.20
CA LEU A 142 -4.61 -8.04 4.87
C LEU A 142 -3.43 -7.09 5.05
N VAL A 143 -2.28 -7.40 4.46
CA VAL A 143 -1.06 -6.63 4.63
C VAL A 143 -0.56 -6.16 3.28
N LEU A 144 -0.29 -4.86 3.13
CA LEU A 144 0.35 -4.29 1.94
C LEU A 144 1.55 -3.43 2.37
N VAL A 145 2.67 -3.60 1.67
CA VAL A 145 3.93 -2.90 1.94
C VAL A 145 4.58 -2.48 0.64
N VAL A 146 4.85 -1.18 0.50
CA VAL A 146 5.66 -0.63 -0.60
C VAL A 146 7.13 -0.98 -0.35
N GLN A 147 7.84 -1.43 -1.39
CA GLN A 147 9.25 -1.86 -1.35
C GLN A 147 10.18 -0.94 -2.12
#